data_AF-A0A9E2MHT3-F1
#
_entry.id   AF-A0A9E2MHT3-F1
#
_cell.length_a   1.000
_cell.length_b   1.000
_cell.length_c   1.000
_cell.angle_alpha   90.00
_cell.angle_beta   90.00
_cell.angle_gamma   90.00
#
_symmetry.space_group_name_H-M   'P 1'
#
loop_
_entity.id
_entity.type
_entity.pdbx_description
1 polymer ?
#
loop_
_entity_poly.entity_id
_entity_poly.type
_entity_poly.pdbx_seq_one_letter_code
_entity_poly.pdbx_strand_id
1 'polypeptide(L)' 'MEAYKFDTTIRENGVIQIPEIAKFASHQVEIFILVKPKPQLATGKPQTMSNFLAKWRGFLKGFDPDEMKYQYLQIKM' A
#
# COMPACT_ATOMS: atom_id res chain seq x y z
N MET A 1 -28.53 -25.41 -11.83
CA MET A 1 -27.47 -25.17 -10.83
C MET A 1 -27.02 -23.73 -11.00
N GLU A 2 -27.11 -22.94 -9.93
CA GLU A 2 -26.62 -21.55 -9.92
C GLU A 2 -25.33 -21.50 -9.13
N ALA A 3 -24.31 -20.83 -9.69
CA ALA A 3 -23.01 -20.66 -9.05
C ALA A 3 -22.79 -19.18 -8.72
N TYR A 4 -22.46 -18.90 -7.46
CA TYR A 4 -22.17 -17.55 -6.99
C TYR A 4 -20.69 -17.43 -6.67
N LYS A 5 -20.03 -16.41 -7.22
CA LYS A 5 -18.62 -16.10 -6.96
C LYS A 5 -18.48 -14.69 -6.45
N PHE A 6 -17.82 -14.53 -5.32
CA PHE A 6 -17.51 -13.24 -4.72
C PHE A 6 -16.15 -13.33 -4.03
N ASP A 7 -15.48 -12.18 -3.91
CA ASP A 7 -14.24 -12.06 -3.15
C ASP A 7 -14.56 -11.51 -1.76
N THR A 8 -14.01 -12.13 -0.72
CA THR A 8 -14.17 -11.69 0.67
C THR A 8 -12.92 -11.99 1.47
N THR A 9 -12.80 -11.37 2.65
CA THR A 9 -11.69 -11.59 3.57
C THR A 9 -12.15 -12.44 4.75
N ILE A 10 -11.35 -13.44 5.10
CA ILE A 10 -11.56 -14.22 6.33
C ILE A 10 -11.21 -13.32 7.51
N ARG A 11 -12.17 -13.11 8.42
CA ARG A 11 -11.96 -12.31 9.63
C ARG A 11 -11.01 -13.04 10.59
N GLU A 12 -10.46 -12.32 11.57
CA GLU A 12 -9.46 -12.87 12.51
C GLU A 12 -9.96 -14.10 13.29
N ASN A 13 -11.26 -14.18 13.54
CA ASN A 13 -11.92 -15.32 14.19
C ASN A 13 -12.29 -16.47 13.22
N GLY A 14 -11.78 -16.46 11.99
CA GLY A 14 -12.09 -17.47 10.97
C GLY A 14 -13.48 -17.32 10.33
N VAL A 15 -14.21 -16.24 10.61
CA VAL A 15 -15.57 -16.04 10.07
C VAL A 15 -15.52 -15.45 8.66
N ILE A 16 -16.27 -16.08 7.75
CA ILE A 16 -16.51 -15.61 6.38
C ILE A 16 -17.96 -15.13 6.30
N GLN A 17 -18.16 -13.91 5.81
CA GLN A 17 -19.51 -13.42 5.53
C GLN A 17 -19.83 -13.62 4.05
N ILE A 18 -20.91 -14.36 3.79
CA ILE A 18 -21.46 -14.58 2.46
C ILE A 18 -22.61 -13.58 2.26
N PRO A 19 -22.48 -12.60 1.35
CA PRO A 19 -23.55 -11.63 1.09
C PRO A 19 -24.83 -12.33 0.64
N GLU A 20 -25.98 -11.82 1.08
CA GLU A 20 -27.32 -12.25 0.65
C GLU A 20 -27.65 -13.74 0.84
N ILE A 21 -26.82 -14.51 1.56
CA ILE A 21 -27.03 -15.96 1.72
C ILE A 21 -28.34 -16.31 2.44
N ALA A 22 -28.90 -15.36 3.20
CA ALA A 22 -30.16 -15.53 3.91
C ALA A 22 -31.33 -15.92 3.01
N LYS A 23 -31.32 -15.54 1.71
CA LYS A 23 -32.36 -15.93 0.75
C LYS A 23 -32.36 -17.43 0.41
N PHE A 24 -31.27 -18.12 0.72
CA PHE A 24 -31.11 -19.57 0.53
C PHE A 24 -31.27 -20.34 1.85
N ALA A 25 -31.98 -19.78 2.84
CA ALA A 25 -32.28 -20.48 4.08
C ALA A 25 -32.87 -21.87 3.79
N SER A 26 -32.44 -22.86 4.57
CA SER A 26 -32.86 -24.27 4.45
C SER A 26 -32.48 -24.99 3.15
N HIS A 27 -31.65 -24.38 2.29
CA HIS A 27 -31.12 -25.06 1.10
C HIS A 27 -29.77 -25.72 1.40
N GLN A 28 -29.55 -26.91 0.85
CA GLN A 28 -28.24 -27.53 0.85
C GLN A 28 -27.37 -26.87 -0.22
N VAL A 29 -26.19 -26.39 0.17
CA VAL A 29 -25.26 -25.69 -0.71
C VAL A 29 -23.87 -26.30 -0.62
N GLU A 30 -23.15 -26.25 -1.74
CA GLU A 30 -21.73 -26.59 -1.82
C GLU A 30 -20.90 -25.30 -1.85
N ILE A 31 -19.83 -25.24 -1.04
CA ILE A 31 -18.99 -24.06 -0.90
C ILE A 31 -17.58 -24.40 -1.38
N PHE A 32 -17.06 -23.62 -2.33
CA PHE A 32 -15.68 -23.72 -2.80
C PHE A 32 -14.89 -22.48 -2.40
N ILE A 33 -13.81 -22.65 -1.63
CA ILE A 33 -12.99 -21.56 -1.09
C ILE A 33 -11.62 -21.55 -1.75
N LEU A 34 -11.25 -20.43 -2.37
CA LEU A 34 -9.90 -20.19 -2.90
C LEU A 34 -9.17 -19.19 -2.02
N VAL A 35 -8.17 -19.66 -1.27
CA VAL A 35 -7.34 -18.79 -0.42
C VAL A 35 -6.26 -18.15 -1.30
N LYS A 36 -6.38 -16.84 -1.55
CA LYS A 36 -5.36 -16.06 -2.27
C LYS A 36 -4.19 -15.77 -1.31
N PRO A 37 -2.93 -15.85 -1.79
CA PRO A 37 -1.80 -15.42 -0.98
C PRO A 37 -1.98 -13.93 -0.63
N LYS A 38 -1.81 -13.60 0.66
CA LYS A 38 -1.79 -12.20 1.07
C LYS A 38 -0.62 -11.54 0.33
N PRO A 39 -0.80 -10.41 -0.37
CA PRO A 39 0.33 -9.66 -0.83
C PRO A 39 1.18 -9.37 0.39
N GLN A 40 2.39 -9.91 0.43
CA GLN A 40 3.40 -9.44 1.36
C GLN A 40 3.54 -7.96 0.98
N LEU A 41 2.95 -7.08 1.80
CA LEU A 41 3.36 -5.69 1.79
C LEU A 41 4.86 -5.77 1.97
N ALA A 42 5.61 -5.50 0.89
CA ALA A 42 7.03 -5.32 1.01
C ALA A 42 7.15 -4.21 2.04
N THR A 43 7.45 -4.60 3.29
CA THR A 43 7.92 -3.67 4.30
C THR A 43 9.25 -3.20 3.75
N GLY A 44 9.19 -2.23 2.85
CA GLY A 44 10.34 -1.46 2.43
C GLY A 44 10.98 -1.02 3.74
N LYS A 45 12.26 -1.37 3.90
CA LYS A 45 13.05 -1.02 5.08
C LYS A 45 12.66 0.39 5.53
N PRO A 46 12.43 0.62 6.85
CA PRO A 46 12.03 1.93 7.33
C PRO A 46 12.96 2.96 6.70
N GLN A 47 12.41 3.86 5.89
CA GLN A 47 13.22 4.88 5.24
C GLN A 47 13.75 5.78 6.35
N THR A 48 14.99 5.54 6.76
CA THR A 48 15.66 6.37 7.75
C THR A 48 15.85 7.77 7.15
N MET A 49 15.80 8.80 7.99
CA MET A 49 16.12 10.17 7.60
C MET A 49 17.47 10.24 6.85
N SER A 50 18.41 9.37 7.22
CA SER A 50 19.69 9.21 6.51
C SER A 50 19.53 8.80 5.03
N ASN A 51 18.62 7.87 4.72
CA ASN A 51 18.33 7.46 3.34
C ASN A 51 17.64 8.56 2.53
N PHE A 52 16.77 9.35 3.17
CA PHE A 52 16.16 10.53 2.55
C PHE A 52 17.22 11.60 2.23
N LEU A 53 18.04 11.96 3.23
CA LEU A 53 19.11 12.96 3.08
C LEU A 53 20.18 12.53 2.08
N ALA A 54 20.48 11.23 1.95
CA ALA A 54 21.41 10.72 0.96
C ALA A 54 20.89 10.91 -0.47
N LYS A 55 19.61 10.59 -0.71
CA LYS A 55 18.95 10.81 -2.01
C LYS A 55 18.83 12.30 -2.34
N TRP A 56 18.44 13.12 -1.36
CA TRP A 56 18.33 14.57 -1.53
C TRP A 56 19.68 15.27 -1.72
N ARG A 57 20.73 14.87 -0.99
CA ARG A 57 22.08 15.40 -1.23
C ARG A 57 22.66 14.98 -2.57
N GLY A 58 22.24 13.85 -3.12
CA GLY A 58 22.58 13.46 -4.50
C GLY A 58 22.11 14.48 -5.54
N PHE A 59 20.96 15.13 -5.31
CA PHE A 59 20.44 16.21 -6.15
C PHE A 59 21.24 17.52 -6.01
N LEU A 60 21.84 17.76 -4.85
CA LEU A 60 22.60 18.97 -4.53
C LEU A 60 24.11 18.84 -4.81
N LYS A 61 24.58 17.69 -5.33
CA LYS A 61 25.98 17.54 -5.75
C LYS A 61 26.24 18.42 -6.97
N GLY A 62 26.96 19.51 -6.76
CA GLY A 62 27.35 20.45 -7.82
C GLY A 62 26.95 21.90 -7.54
N PHE A 63 26.23 22.16 -6.45
CA PHE A 63 25.89 23.52 -6.05
C PHE A 63 26.68 23.92 -4.81
N ASP A 64 27.48 24.99 -4.95
CA ASP A 64 28.06 25.68 -3.82
C ASP A 64 26.95 26.50 -3.13
N PRO A 65 26.55 26.14 -1.90
CA PRO A 65 25.49 26.85 -1.20
C PRO A 65 25.81 28.32 -0.95
N ASP A 66 27.10 28.70 -0.93
CA ASP A 66 27.50 30.09 -0.74
C ASP A 66 27.36 30.90 -2.04
N GLU A 67 27.64 30.28 -3.19
CA GLU A 67 27.41 30.88 -4.52
C GLU A 67 25.90 31.10 -4.78
N MET A 68 25.06 30.14 -4.41
CA MET A 68 23.61 30.27 -4.52
C MET A 68 23.03 31.39 -3.65
N LYS A 69 23.52 31.54 -2.42
CA LYS A 69 23.11 32.64 -1.53
C LYS A 69 23.53 33.99 -2.11
N TYR A 70 24.75 34.07 -2.65
CA TYR A 70 25.26 35.28 -3.26
C TYR A 70 24.40 35.72 -4.46
N GLN A 71 24.10 34.80 -5.39
CA GLN A 71 23.24 35.09 -6.54
C GLN A 71 21.82 35.50 -6.12
N TYR A 72 21.23 34.85 -5.11
CA TYR A 72 19.90 35.21 -4.61
C TYR A 72 19.86 36.63 -4.03
N LEU A 73 20.90 37.03 -3.30
CA LEU A 73 21.01 38.38 -2.74
C LEU A 73 21.23 39.44 -3.81
N GLN A 74 21.92 39.10 -4.91
CA GLN A 74 22.07 40.01 -6.05
C GLN A 74 20.78 40.22 -6.84
N ILE A 75 19.94 39.19 -6.97
CA ILE A 75 18.65 39.30 -7.68
C ILE A 75 17.62 40.14 -6.90
N LYS A 76 17.80 40.26 -5.57
CA LYS A 76 16.90 41.02 -4.68
C LYS A 76 17.34 42.47 -4.41
N MET A 77 18.47 42.91 -4.95
CA MET A 77 18.85 44.34 -5.03
C MET A 77 18.44 44.90 -6.40
#